data_AF-A0A3R7CGC3-F1
#
_entry.id   AF-A0A3R7CGC3-F1
#
_cell.length_a   1.000
_cell.length_b   1.000
_cell.length_c   1.000
_cell.angle_alpha   90.00
_cell.angle_beta   90.00
_cell.angle_gamma   90.00
#
_symmetry.space_group_name_H-M   'P 1'
#
loop_
_entity.id
_entity.type
_entity.pdbx_description
1 polymer ?
#
loop_
_entity_poly.entity_id
_entity_poly.type
_entity_poly.pdbx_seq_one_letter_code
_entity_poly.pdbx_strand_id
1 'polypeptide(L)'
;MRHYENQNTHPAMLFFNCIALSLSVSMTLMACATVFRWATVRKCPNHGTLFMVFFSLGMWAMAKLVLLVLVETLSGRDMWIGRPPVMYATLVSDLFFNATSLWFIFATYEFQRWVWRRRRHARYVLVRYQLVVVAICIAHAVSLIVVDRQNPPSSSYGWRRLNNTTPSIPGAPPPSRAPRRSRPTLDLMEYLFWTVYSIRWLAVLYIVVVGLVFSCRKEYDGAQYSGDQHKHMRRSRSSQLFVLLLLLLNLPYLVLEPLFDFGILDKATMLIVFSLSKCAMYLSGVGMVNLLGLYLTDFDALYTIKDVPATRTPSAFVVFDNSQHNKPTLVLTRS
;
A
#
# COMPACT_ATOMS: atom_id res chain seq x y z
N MET A 1 -5.27 -17.05 15.21
CA MET A 1 -6.40 -16.11 15.43
C MET A 1 -6.06 -14.85 16.19
N ARG A 2 -4.93 -14.78 16.93
CA ARG A 2 -4.60 -13.66 17.82
C ARG A 2 -4.51 -12.30 17.11
N HIS A 3 -4.13 -12.27 15.84
CA HIS A 3 -3.98 -11.03 15.06
C HIS A 3 -5.29 -10.22 14.96
N TYR A 4 -6.42 -10.89 14.72
CA TYR A 4 -7.72 -10.22 14.54
C TYR A 4 -8.40 -9.89 15.88
N GLU A 5 -8.01 -10.55 16.97
CA GLU A 5 -8.56 -10.31 18.32
C GLU A 5 -8.00 -9.03 18.97
N ASN A 6 -6.97 -8.42 18.35
CA ASN A 6 -6.20 -7.31 18.89
C ASN A 6 -6.70 -5.94 18.42
N GLN A 7 -8.00 -5.70 18.54
CA GLN A 7 -8.56 -4.36 18.32
C GLN A 7 -8.59 -3.57 19.63
N ASN A 8 -8.17 -2.29 19.57
CA ASN A 8 -8.25 -1.39 20.71
C ASN A 8 -9.72 -1.10 21.03
N THR A 9 -10.20 -1.58 22.17
CA THR A 9 -11.58 -1.40 22.63
C THR A 9 -11.79 -0.12 23.44
N HIS A 10 -10.71 0.62 23.76
CA HIS A 10 -10.84 1.84 24.56
C HIS A 10 -11.51 2.96 23.73
N PRO A 11 -12.61 3.58 24.22
CA PRO A 11 -13.44 4.49 23.42
C PRO A 11 -12.67 5.73 22.94
N ALA A 12 -11.81 6.30 23.78
CA ALA A 12 -10.97 7.44 23.39
C ALA A 12 -10.02 7.08 22.22
N MET A 13 -9.51 5.85 22.19
CA MET A 13 -8.64 5.41 21.10
C MET A 13 -9.39 5.14 19.81
N LEU A 14 -10.59 4.57 19.91
CA LEU A 14 -11.44 4.36 18.74
C LEU A 14 -11.75 5.69 18.06
N PHE A 15 -12.04 6.73 18.85
CA PHE A 15 -12.22 8.09 18.33
C PHE A 15 -10.99 8.61 17.58
N PHE A 16 -9.80 8.52 18.18
CA PHE A 16 -8.56 8.94 17.51
C PHE A 16 -8.24 8.12 16.26
N ASN A 17 -8.49 6.81 16.29
CA ASN A 17 -8.30 5.93 15.13
C ASN A 17 -9.26 6.28 13.99
N CYS A 18 -10.52 6.60 14.29
CA CYS A 18 -11.49 7.08 13.30
C CYS A 18 -11.04 8.39 12.66
N ILE A 19 -10.54 9.35 13.47
CA ILE A 19 -10.00 10.61 12.96
C ILE A 19 -8.77 10.37 12.09
N ALA A 20 -7.83 9.54 12.55
CA ALA A 20 -6.62 9.21 11.80
C ALA A 20 -6.97 8.58 10.44
N LEU A 21 -7.89 7.61 10.42
CA LEU A 21 -8.37 6.97 9.20
C LEU A 21 -9.12 7.94 8.29
N SER A 22 -10.00 8.79 8.82
CA SER A 22 -10.75 9.75 8.01
C SER A 22 -9.84 10.79 7.36
N LEU A 23 -8.83 11.29 8.09
CA LEU A 23 -7.80 12.16 7.55
C LEU A 23 -6.99 11.45 6.47
N SER A 24 -6.58 10.21 6.72
CA SER A 24 -5.83 9.38 5.78
C SER A 24 -6.59 9.16 4.47
N VAL A 25 -7.88 8.78 4.54
CA VAL A 25 -8.77 8.65 3.38
C VAL A 25 -8.88 9.97 2.63
N SER A 26 -9.19 11.05 3.35
CA SER A 26 -9.43 12.37 2.74
C SER A 26 -8.20 12.88 2.01
N MET A 27 -7.03 12.84 2.65
CA MET A 27 -5.79 13.36 2.05
C MET A 27 -5.32 12.51 0.88
N THR A 28 -5.38 11.17 0.97
CA THR A 28 -4.94 10.28 -0.12
C THR A 28 -5.85 10.39 -1.35
N LEU A 29 -7.17 10.43 -1.16
CA LEU A 29 -8.13 10.60 -2.26
C LEU A 29 -8.08 12.02 -2.84
N MET A 30 -7.93 13.06 -2.00
CA MET A 30 -7.73 14.42 -2.48
C MET A 30 -6.45 14.54 -3.31
N ALA A 31 -5.34 13.91 -2.89
CA ALA A 31 -4.11 13.87 -3.67
C ALA A 31 -4.33 13.16 -5.02
N CYS A 32 -5.07 12.04 -5.05
CA CYS A 32 -5.47 11.36 -6.29
C CYS A 32 -6.23 12.29 -7.24
N ALA A 33 -7.13 13.12 -6.73
CA ALA A 33 -7.96 14.02 -7.54
C ALA A 33 -7.20 15.27 -8.01
N THR A 34 -6.34 15.84 -7.17
CA THR A 34 -5.73 17.17 -7.39
C THR A 34 -4.32 17.11 -7.98
N VAL A 35 -3.49 16.16 -7.54
CA VAL A 35 -2.07 16.08 -7.94
C VAL A 35 -1.91 15.28 -9.23
N PHE A 36 -2.65 14.19 -9.37
CA PHE A 36 -2.47 13.25 -10.48
C PHE A 36 -3.38 13.58 -11.66
N ARG A 37 -2.84 14.29 -12.65
CA ARG A 37 -3.54 14.50 -13.93
C ARG A 37 -3.68 13.18 -14.68
N TRP A 38 -4.91 12.76 -14.96
CA TRP A 38 -5.23 11.49 -15.61
C TRP A 38 -4.51 11.27 -16.95
N ALA A 39 -4.34 12.34 -17.73
CA ALA A 39 -3.60 12.31 -18.99
C ALA A 39 -2.11 11.93 -18.81
N THR A 40 -1.50 12.33 -17.69
CA THR A 40 -0.11 12.02 -17.34
C THR A 40 0.02 10.64 -16.70
N VAL A 41 -0.92 10.25 -15.84
CA VAL A 41 -1.00 8.93 -15.19
C VAL A 41 -0.98 7.79 -16.22
N ARG A 42 -1.72 7.94 -17.32
CA ARG A 42 -1.77 6.93 -18.40
C ARG A 42 -0.51 6.90 -19.28
N LYS A 43 0.23 8.00 -19.37
CA LYS A 43 1.40 8.13 -20.25
C LYS A 43 2.70 7.74 -19.54
N CYS A 44 2.80 8.01 -18.23
CA CYS A 44 4.01 7.84 -17.44
C CYS A 44 3.82 6.75 -16.37
N PRO A 45 4.51 5.59 -16.46
CA PRO A 45 4.35 4.49 -15.51
C PRO A 45 4.73 4.86 -14.08
N ASN A 46 5.65 5.80 -13.88
CA ASN A 46 5.99 6.33 -12.54
C ASN A 46 4.81 7.06 -11.90
N HIS A 47 4.11 7.91 -12.65
CA HIS A 47 2.91 8.59 -12.16
C HIS A 47 1.75 7.62 -11.98
N GLY A 48 1.61 6.64 -12.89
CA GLY A 48 0.64 5.56 -12.79
C GLY A 48 0.79 4.74 -11.52
N THR A 49 1.99 4.26 -11.22
CA THR A 49 2.28 3.45 -10.04
C THR A 49 2.08 4.24 -8.74
N LEU A 50 2.54 5.49 -8.67
CA LEU A 50 2.29 6.35 -7.51
C LEU A 50 0.80 6.64 -7.29
N PHE A 51 0.05 6.97 -8.34
CA PHE A 51 -1.39 7.14 -8.25
C PHE A 51 -2.06 5.89 -7.66
N MET A 52 -1.66 4.70 -8.12
CA MET A 52 -2.21 3.45 -7.60
C MET A 52 -1.81 3.16 -6.15
N VAL A 53 -0.61 3.58 -5.70
CA VAL A 53 -0.24 3.55 -4.28
C VAL A 53 -1.22 4.39 -3.46
N PHE A 54 -1.42 5.67 -3.83
CA PHE A 54 -2.31 6.57 -3.09
C PHE A 54 -3.77 6.10 -3.12
N PHE A 55 -4.25 5.66 -4.27
CA PHE A 55 -5.61 5.15 -4.43
C PHE A 55 -5.84 3.91 -3.57
N SER A 56 -4.96 2.91 -3.64
CA SER A 56 -5.08 1.69 -2.85
C SER A 56 -4.96 1.95 -1.34
N LEU A 57 -4.07 2.88 -0.93
CA LEU A 57 -3.92 3.28 0.46
C LEU A 57 -5.17 3.99 1.00
N GLY A 58 -5.79 4.85 0.20
CA GLY A 58 -7.07 5.48 0.53
C GLY A 58 -8.21 4.48 0.65
N MET A 59 -8.32 3.55 -0.30
CA MET A 59 -9.32 2.47 -0.26
C MET A 59 -9.10 1.53 0.93
N TRP A 60 -7.85 1.24 1.29
CA TRP A 60 -7.50 0.48 2.49
C TRP A 60 -7.96 1.20 3.76
N ALA A 61 -7.64 2.49 3.90
CA ALA A 61 -8.04 3.28 5.06
C ALA A 61 -9.57 3.37 5.17
N MET A 62 -10.27 3.50 4.04
CA MET A 62 -11.73 3.47 3.98
C MET A 62 -12.29 2.12 4.43
N ALA A 63 -11.72 1.01 3.94
CA ALA A 63 -12.12 -0.33 4.34
C ALA A 63 -11.86 -0.60 5.84
N LYS A 64 -10.74 -0.11 6.39
CA LYS A 64 -10.47 -0.18 7.85
C LYS A 64 -11.44 0.66 8.65
N LEU A 65 -11.84 1.85 8.18
CA LEU A 65 -12.84 2.68 8.84
C LEU A 65 -14.19 1.97 8.89
N VAL A 66 -14.64 1.39 7.78
CA VAL A 66 -15.86 0.58 7.73
C VAL A 66 -15.76 -0.62 8.68
N LEU A 67 -14.62 -1.34 8.69
CA LEU A 67 -14.40 -2.46 9.59
C LEU A 67 -14.51 -2.04 11.07
N LEU A 68 -13.92 -0.90 11.44
CA LEU A 68 -13.94 -0.39 12.81
C LEU A 68 -15.37 -0.04 13.25
N VAL A 69 -16.13 0.66 12.40
CA VAL A 69 -17.56 0.95 12.65
C VAL A 69 -18.38 -0.34 12.76
N LEU A 70 -18.10 -1.31 11.89
CA LEU A 70 -18.82 -2.57 11.85
C LEU A 70 -18.52 -3.45 13.08
N VAL A 71 -17.28 -3.46 13.56
CA VAL A 71 -16.94 -4.13 14.82
C VAL A 71 -17.63 -3.45 15.98
N GLU A 72 -17.63 -2.12 16.07
CA GLU A 72 -18.27 -1.40 17.19
C GLU A 72 -19.79 -1.66 17.25
N THR A 73 -20.47 -1.50 16.11
CA THR A 73 -21.92 -1.74 16.00
C THR A 73 -22.31 -3.20 16.30
N LEU A 74 -21.42 -4.15 16.03
CA LEU A 74 -21.66 -5.58 16.28
C LEU A 74 -21.13 -6.08 17.63
N SER A 75 -20.25 -5.33 18.30
CA SER A 75 -19.59 -5.70 19.56
C SER A 75 -20.50 -5.67 20.78
N GLY A 76 -21.59 -4.90 20.75
CA GLY A 76 -22.63 -4.92 21.80
C GLY A 76 -23.39 -6.24 21.93
N ARG A 77 -23.12 -7.22 21.06
CA ARG A 77 -23.62 -8.60 21.17
C ARG A 77 -22.42 -9.54 21.20
N ASP A 78 -22.10 -10.06 22.39
CA ASP A 78 -21.03 -11.03 22.67
C ASP A 78 -20.58 -11.83 21.43
N MET A 79 -19.34 -11.55 20.99
CA MET A 79 -18.60 -12.20 19.91
C MET A 79 -18.96 -11.78 18.47
N TRP A 80 -18.15 -10.85 17.95
CA TRP A 80 -18.11 -10.42 16.55
C TRP A 80 -17.20 -11.29 15.66
N ILE A 81 -16.26 -12.02 16.26
CA ILE A 81 -15.30 -12.92 15.57
C ILE A 81 -16.06 -14.05 14.87
N GLY A 82 -15.90 -14.14 13.55
CA GLY A 82 -16.57 -15.13 12.70
C GLY A 82 -17.94 -14.71 12.15
N ARG A 83 -18.38 -13.46 12.35
CA ARG A 83 -19.54 -12.94 11.62
C ARG A 83 -19.17 -12.66 10.16
N PRO A 84 -19.97 -13.10 9.18
CA PRO A 84 -19.72 -12.85 7.75
C PRO A 84 -19.38 -11.39 7.40
N PRO A 85 -20.11 -10.36 7.91
CA PRO A 85 -19.80 -8.98 7.52
C PRO A 85 -18.43 -8.50 8.02
N VAL A 86 -18.00 -8.92 9.21
CA VAL A 86 -16.66 -8.58 9.74
C VAL A 86 -15.59 -9.29 8.91
N MET A 87 -15.82 -10.57 8.59
CA MET A 87 -14.88 -11.39 7.81
C MET A 87 -14.67 -10.81 6.41
N TYR A 88 -15.75 -10.45 5.70
CA TYR A 88 -15.63 -9.84 4.38
C TYR A 88 -15.04 -8.43 4.42
N ALA A 89 -15.40 -7.61 5.42
CA ALA A 89 -14.77 -6.29 5.57
C ALA A 89 -13.26 -6.39 5.86
N THR A 90 -12.86 -7.39 6.64
CA THR A 90 -11.45 -7.72 6.90
C THR A 90 -10.75 -8.17 5.62
N LEU A 91 -11.35 -9.07 4.85
CA LEU A 91 -10.84 -9.52 3.56
C LEU A 91 -10.63 -8.35 2.59
N VAL A 92 -11.62 -7.46 2.46
CA VAL A 92 -11.53 -6.28 1.58
C VAL A 92 -10.41 -5.36 2.02
N SER A 93 -10.29 -5.13 3.33
CA SER A 93 -9.21 -4.33 3.88
C SER A 93 -7.85 -4.96 3.57
N ASP A 94 -7.68 -6.25 3.83
CA ASP A 94 -6.42 -6.96 3.59
C ASP A 94 -6.07 -6.94 2.09
N LEU A 95 -7.06 -7.09 1.20
CA LEU A 95 -6.87 -7.02 -0.25
C LEU A 95 -6.31 -5.67 -0.72
N PHE A 96 -6.90 -4.56 -0.28
CA PHE A 96 -6.39 -3.22 -0.63
C PHE A 96 -5.03 -2.97 -0.03
N PHE A 97 -4.81 -3.41 1.19
CA PHE A 97 -3.52 -3.29 1.84
C PHE A 97 -2.43 -4.02 1.04
N ASN A 98 -2.75 -5.22 0.53
CA ASN A 98 -1.81 -6.02 -0.26
C ASN A 98 -1.49 -5.36 -1.59
N ALA A 99 -2.53 -4.83 -2.24
CA ALA A 99 -2.38 -4.05 -3.44
C ALA A 99 -1.42 -2.87 -3.20
N THR A 100 -1.59 -2.11 -2.11
CA THR A 100 -0.69 -1.00 -1.76
C THR A 100 0.77 -1.44 -1.65
N SER A 101 1.03 -2.59 -1.04
CA SER A 101 2.39 -3.12 -0.89
C SER A 101 3.03 -3.52 -2.21
N LEU A 102 2.27 -4.17 -3.11
CA LEU A 102 2.74 -4.47 -4.46
C LEU A 102 2.99 -3.20 -5.27
N TRP A 103 2.11 -2.21 -5.15
CA TRP A 103 2.30 -0.91 -5.79
C TRP A 103 3.52 -0.17 -5.27
N PHE A 104 3.87 -0.31 -3.99
CA PHE A 104 5.13 0.22 -3.44
C PHE A 104 6.37 -0.41 -4.08
N ILE A 105 6.37 -1.73 -4.29
CA ILE A 105 7.46 -2.42 -5.00
C ILE A 105 7.57 -1.86 -6.43
N PHE A 106 6.46 -1.79 -7.15
CA PHE A 106 6.47 -1.29 -8.53
C PHE A 106 6.84 0.18 -8.63
N ALA A 107 6.39 1.03 -7.71
CA ALA A 107 6.78 2.43 -7.65
C ALA A 107 8.29 2.57 -7.43
N THR A 108 8.84 1.81 -6.48
CA THR A 108 10.28 1.80 -6.17
C THR A 108 11.10 1.28 -7.34
N TYR A 109 10.63 0.21 -8.00
CA TYR A 109 11.25 -0.33 -9.21
C TYR A 109 11.24 0.67 -10.36
N GLU A 110 10.14 1.40 -10.57
CA GLU A 110 10.06 2.42 -11.61
C GLU A 110 10.92 3.65 -11.28
N PHE A 111 11.08 4.02 -10.00
CA PHE A 111 12.08 5.01 -9.60
C PHE A 111 13.49 4.55 -9.93
N GLN A 112 13.85 3.33 -9.52
CA GLN A 112 15.15 2.73 -9.82
C GLN A 112 15.41 2.67 -11.33
N ARG A 113 14.44 2.17 -12.09
CA ARG A 113 14.50 2.04 -13.54
C ARG A 113 14.66 3.40 -14.22
N TRP A 114 13.96 4.42 -13.73
CA TRP A 114 14.07 5.78 -14.25
C TRP A 114 15.47 6.36 -14.02
N VAL A 115 16.09 6.10 -12.86
CA VAL A 115 17.46 6.58 -12.58
C VAL A 115 18.52 5.80 -13.38
N TRP A 116 18.39 4.48 -13.56
CA TRP A 116 19.44 3.66 -14.18
C TRP A 116 19.26 3.35 -15.66
N ARG A 117 18.04 3.40 -16.23
CA ARG A 117 17.80 3.11 -17.67
C ARG A 117 16.63 3.94 -18.23
N ARG A 118 16.92 5.10 -18.84
CA ARG A 118 15.96 5.83 -19.71
C ARG A 118 15.69 5.01 -20.99
N ARG A 119 14.55 4.31 -21.09
CA ARG A 119 14.11 3.64 -22.35
C ARG A 119 12.63 3.86 -22.68
N ARG A 120 12.34 3.75 -23.99
CA ARG A 120 11.18 4.31 -24.75
C ARG A 120 9.84 3.54 -24.68
N HIS A 121 9.78 2.34 -24.12
CA HIS A 121 8.54 1.53 -24.13
C HIS A 121 7.78 1.59 -22.80
N ALA A 122 7.01 2.66 -22.61
CA ALA A 122 6.27 2.93 -21.38
C ALA A 122 4.82 2.41 -21.37
N ARG A 123 4.15 2.34 -22.54
CA ARG A 123 2.68 2.19 -22.60
C ARG A 123 2.14 0.84 -22.10
N TYR A 124 2.84 -0.27 -22.35
CA TYR A 124 2.35 -1.61 -21.97
C TYR A 124 2.80 -2.08 -20.59
N VAL A 125 3.76 -1.37 -19.98
CA VAL A 125 4.34 -1.77 -18.69
C VAL A 125 3.33 -1.62 -17.56
N LEU A 126 2.63 -0.47 -17.52
CA LEU A 126 1.64 -0.21 -16.47
C LEU A 126 0.47 -1.21 -16.52
N VAL A 127 0.04 -1.61 -17.72
CA VAL A 127 -1.01 -2.63 -17.91
C VAL A 127 -0.56 -3.97 -17.34
N ARG A 128 0.71 -4.36 -17.54
CA ARG A 128 1.25 -5.59 -16.95
C ARG A 128 1.29 -5.54 -15.42
N TYR A 129 1.69 -4.41 -14.84
CA TYR A 129 1.65 -4.24 -13.38
C TYR A 129 0.23 -4.35 -12.85
N GLN A 130 -0.73 -3.69 -13.51
CA GLN A 130 -2.14 -3.76 -13.16
C GLN A 130 -2.65 -5.21 -13.18
N LEU A 131 -2.34 -5.96 -14.24
CA LEU A 131 -2.73 -7.36 -14.38
C LEU A 131 -2.17 -8.22 -13.25
N VAL A 132 -0.89 -8.05 -12.88
CA VAL A 132 -0.27 -8.81 -11.79
C VAL A 132 -0.94 -8.51 -10.45
N VAL A 133 -1.13 -7.23 -10.11
CA VAL A 133 -1.76 -6.85 -8.83
C VAL A 133 -3.20 -7.37 -8.76
N VAL A 134 -3.98 -7.16 -9.82
CA VAL A 134 -5.38 -7.61 -9.87
C VAL A 134 -5.47 -9.13 -9.81
N ALA A 135 -4.61 -9.86 -10.51
CA ALA A 135 -4.59 -11.33 -10.47
C ALA A 135 -4.33 -11.86 -9.05
N ILE A 136 -3.36 -11.27 -8.33
CA ILE A 136 -3.06 -11.64 -6.94
C ILE A 136 -4.25 -11.33 -6.02
N CYS A 137 -4.86 -10.15 -6.17
CA CYS A 137 -6.05 -9.75 -5.40
C CYS A 137 -7.24 -10.70 -5.65
N ILE A 138 -7.51 -11.05 -6.91
CA ILE A 138 -8.58 -11.99 -7.27
C ILE A 138 -8.28 -13.38 -6.70
N ALA A 139 -7.06 -13.89 -6.85
CA ALA A 139 -6.68 -15.19 -6.30
C ALA A 139 -6.89 -15.24 -4.77
N HIS A 140 -6.51 -14.17 -4.07
CA HIS A 140 -6.73 -14.04 -2.64
C HIS A 140 -8.23 -14.05 -2.29
N ALA A 141 -9.05 -13.23 -2.94
CA ALA A 141 -10.49 -13.18 -2.69
C ALA A 141 -11.20 -14.51 -3.02
N VAL A 142 -10.88 -15.12 -4.17
CA VAL A 142 -11.46 -16.39 -4.61
C VAL A 142 -11.08 -17.52 -3.65
N SER A 143 -9.83 -17.59 -3.19
CA SER A 143 -9.41 -18.62 -2.24
C SER A 143 -10.25 -18.62 -0.96
N LEU A 144 -10.53 -17.43 -0.42
CA LEU A 144 -11.35 -17.27 0.79
C LEU A 144 -12.82 -17.58 0.53
N ILE A 145 -13.39 -17.12 -0.58
CA ILE A 145 -14.78 -17.41 -0.94
C ILE A 145 -15.00 -18.89 -1.17
N VAL A 146 -14.08 -19.58 -1.85
CA VAL A 146 -14.16 -21.01 -2.12
C VAL A 146 -14.14 -21.80 -0.81
N VAL A 147 -13.21 -21.49 0.10
CA VAL A 147 -13.12 -22.19 1.40
C VAL A 147 -14.34 -21.91 2.28
N ASP A 148 -14.88 -20.69 2.25
CA ASP A 148 -16.10 -20.31 2.97
C ASP A 148 -17.33 -21.04 2.42
N ARG A 149 -17.45 -21.19 1.10
CA ARG A 149 -18.52 -21.94 0.45
C ARG A 149 -18.43 -23.44 0.68
N GLN A 150 -17.22 -24.00 0.72
CA GLN A 150 -16.99 -25.41 0.99
C GLN A 150 -17.24 -25.78 2.45
N ASN A 151 -17.10 -24.82 3.37
CA ASN A 151 -17.27 -25.01 4.80
C ASN A 151 -18.30 -24.01 5.36
N PRO A 152 -19.58 -24.14 4.95
CA PRO A 152 -20.61 -23.21 5.39
C PRO A 152 -20.70 -23.20 6.92
N PRO A 153 -21.01 -22.04 7.53
CA PRO A 153 -21.06 -21.92 8.98
C PRO A 153 -22.15 -22.85 9.52
N SER A 154 -21.74 -23.98 10.09
CA SER A 154 -22.66 -24.81 10.89
C SER A 154 -23.16 -23.96 12.05
N SER A 155 -24.48 -23.94 12.26
CA SER A 155 -25.16 -23.25 13.37
C SER A 155 -24.64 -23.65 14.75
N SER A 156 -23.83 -24.72 14.84
CA SER A 156 -23.19 -25.19 16.08
C SER A 156 -21.83 -24.55 16.39
N TYR A 157 -21.39 -23.53 15.64
CA TYR A 157 -20.20 -22.71 15.98
C TYR A 157 -20.54 -21.42 16.75
N GLY A 158 -21.71 -21.38 17.39
CA GLY A 158 -21.88 -20.56 18.58
C GLY A 158 -21.11 -21.22 19.71
N TRP A 159 -20.39 -20.45 20.52
CA TRP A 159 -19.96 -20.93 21.82
C TRP A 159 -21.21 -21.42 22.54
N ARG A 160 -21.46 -22.74 22.56
CA ARG A 160 -22.48 -23.31 23.43
C ARG A 160 -22.06 -22.84 24.82
N ARG A 161 -22.80 -21.86 25.38
CA ARG A 161 -22.77 -21.60 26.82
C ARG A 161 -22.91 -22.99 27.41
N LEU A 162 -21.86 -23.46 28.08
CA LEU A 162 -22.02 -24.59 28.95
C LEU A 162 -23.04 -24.09 29.95
N ASN A 163 -24.29 -24.48 29.77
CA ASN A 163 -25.34 -24.21 30.72
C ASN A 163 -24.82 -24.81 32.03
N ASN A 164 -24.47 -23.96 32.99
CA ASN A 164 -24.12 -24.33 34.36
C ASN A 164 -25.35 -24.89 35.11
N THR A 165 -26.23 -25.63 34.45
CA THR A 165 -27.40 -26.31 35.03
C THR A 165 -27.24 -27.84 34.97
N THR A 166 -26.01 -28.34 34.87
CA THR A 166 -25.72 -29.73 35.27
C THR A 166 -25.20 -29.68 36.71
N PRO A 167 -25.87 -30.32 37.69
CA PRO A 167 -25.38 -30.35 39.07
C PRO A 167 -23.97 -30.96 39.06
N SER A 168 -23.01 -30.18 39.56
CA SER A 168 -21.63 -30.60 39.69
C SER A 168 -21.55 -31.82 40.59
N ILE A 169 -21.28 -33.00 40.02
CA ILE A 169 -20.90 -34.18 40.78
C ILE A 169 -19.52 -33.89 41.38
N PRO A 170 -19.36 -33.90 42.72
CA PRO A 170 -18.06 -33.68 43.33
C PRO A 170 -17.09 -34.80 42.92
N GLY A 171 -15.96 -34.45 42.30
CA GLY A 171 -14.90 -35.40 41.94
C GLY A 171 -14.78 -35.75 40.46
N ALA A 172 -15.60 -35.19 39.56
CA ALA A 172 -15.36 -35.33 38.13
C ALA A 172 -14.11 -34.52 37.72
N PRO A 173 -13.15 -35.09 36.98
CA PRO A 173 -12.03 -34.32 36.42
C PRO A 173 -12.60 -33.19 35.54
N PRO A 174 -11.97 -32.00 35.55
CA PRO A 174 -12.45 -30.88 34.73
C PRO A 174 -12.57 -31.36 33.29
N PRO A 175 -13.68 -31.07 32.59
CA PRO A 175 -13.85 -31.51 31.22
C PRO A 175 -12.64 -31.05 30.42
N SER A 176 -11.86 -32.01 29.94
CA SER A 176 -10.68 -31.76 29.12
C SER A 176 -11.11 -30.85 27.97
N ARG A 177 -10.59 -29.61 27.94
CA ARG A 177 -10.77 -28.68 26.82
C ARG A 177 -10.21 -29.37 25.57
N ALA A 178 -11.06 -30.07 24.82
CA ALA A 178 -10.70 -30.50 23.49
C ALA A 178 -10.30 -29.23 22.71
N PRO A 179 -9.14 -29.23 22.02
CA PRO A 179 -8.74 -28.09 21.20
C PRO A 179 -9.84 -27.87 20.16
N ARG A 180 -10.55 -26.75 20.30
CA ARG A 180 -11.63 -26.40 19.37
C ARG A 180 -11.04 -26.24 17.98
N ARG A 181 -11.53 -27.02 17.01
CA ARG A 181 -11.24 -26.80 15.59
C ARG A 181 -11.70 -25.38 15.23
N SER A 182 -10.75 -24.52 14.93
CA SER A 182 -10.95 -23.22 14.30
C SER A 182 -11.69 -23.39 12.98
N ARG A 183 -12.46 -22.38 12.55
CA ARG A 183 -13.09 -22.42 11.23
C ARG A 183 -11.98 -22.47 10.18
N PRO A 184 -12.03 -23.36 9.17
CA PRO A 184 -11.01 -23.44 8.12
C PRO A 184 -10.76 -22.11 7.40
N THR A 185 -11.80 -21.28 7.28
CA THR A 185 -11.71 -19.93 6.72
C THR A 185 -10.84 -19.00 7.55
N LEU A 186 -10.90 -19.10 8.88
CA LEU A 186 -10.11 -18.26 9.78
C LEU A 186 -8.64 -18.69 9.79
N ASP A 187 -8.38 -19.99 9.69
CA ASP A 187 -7.02 -20.52 9.55
C ASP A 187 -6.40 -20.08 8.21
N LEU A 188 -7.18 -20.15 7.11
CA LEU A 188 -6.73 -19.64 5.81
C LEU A 188 -6.44 -18.13 5.87
N MET A 189 -7.29 -17.33 6.51
CA MET A 189 -7.01 -15.89 6.70
C MET A 189 -5.70 -15.66 7.44
N GLU A 190 -5.40 -16.46 8.47
CA GLU A 190 -4.15 -16.37 9.21
C GLU A 190 -2.93 -16.75 8.36
N TYR A 191 -3.00 -17.84 7.59
CA TYR A 191 -1.91 -18.21 6.67
C TYR A 191 -1.70 -17.15 5.58
N LEU A 192 -2.78 -16.63 5.02
CA LEU A 192 -2.71 -15.57 4.02
C LEU A 192 -2.14 -14.29 4.61
N PHE A 193 -2.50 -13.94 5.85
CA PHE A 193 -1.91 -12.81 6.56
C PHE A 193 -0.38 -12.93 6.64
N TRP A 194 0.16 -14.09 7.04
CA TRP A 194 1.61 -14.32 7.12
C TRP A 194 2.30 -14.27 5.75
N THR A 195 1.64 -14.80 4.72
CA THR A 195 2.14 -14.74 3.34
C THR A 195 2.26 -13.29 2.87
N VAL A 196 1.22 -12.52 3.11
CA VAL A 196 1.15 -11.08 2.82
C VAL A 196 2.18 -10.27 3.60
N TYR A 197 2.31 -10.58 4.88
CA TYR A 197 3.27 -9.95 5.77
C TYR A 197 4.71 -10.16 5.27
N SER A 198 5.01 -11.35 4.74
CA SER A 198 6.30 -11.66 4.12
C SER A 198 6.54 -10.86 2.84
N ILE A 199 5.52 -10.70 1.98
CA ILE A 199 5.60 -9.85 0.77
C ILE A 199 5.89 -8.39 1.16
N ARG A 200 5.34 -7.90 2.27
CA ARG A 200 5.63 -6.55 2.77
C ARG A 200 7.04 -6.38 3.31
N TRP A 201 7.56 -7.36 4.02
CA TRP A 201 8.97 -7.37 4.41
C TRP A 201 9.87 -7.24 3.19
N LEU A 202 9.57 -7.99 2.13
CA LEU A 202 10.30 -7.87 0.87
C LEU A 202 10.16 -6.47 0.24
N ALA A 203 8.96 -5.88 0.28
CA ALA A 203 8.72 -4.54 -0.25
C ALA A 203 9.56 -3.46 0.46
N VAL A 204 9.58 -3.48 1.79
CA VAL A 204 10.33 -2.50 2.58
C VAL A 204 11.83 -2.77 2.50
N LEU A 205 12.26 -4.04 2.56
CA LEU A 205 13.66 -4.40 2.38
C LEU A 205 14.17 -3.92 1.01
N TYR A 206 13.37 -4.08 -0.04
CA TYR A 206 13.71 -3.60 -1.37
C TYR A 206 13.92 -2.08 -1.40
N ILE A 207 13.03 -1.30 -0.78
CA ILE A 207 13.19 0.16 -0.65
C ILE A 207 14.49 0.52 0.08
N VAL A 208 14.80 -0.16 1.19
CA VAL A 208 16.01 0.07 1.98
C VAL A 208 17.27 -0.25 1.16
N VAL A 209 17.30 -1.41 0.49
CA VAL A 209 18.45 -1.82 -0.34
C VAL A 209 18.67 -0.81 -1.48
N VAL A 210 17.62 -0.40 -2.17
CA VAL A 210 17.72 0.62 -3.24
C VAL A 210 18.23 1.95 -2.67
N GLY A 211 17.74 2.38 -1.51
CA GLY A 211 18.21 3.57 -0.81
C GLY A 211 19.69 3.51 -0.40
N LEU A 212 20.16 2.36 0.08
CA LEU A 212 21.56 2.12 0.43
C LEU A 212 22.44 2.14 -0.81
N VAL A 213 22.04 1.46 -1.89
CA VAL A 213 22.80 1.47 -3.16
C VAL A 213 22.94 2.89 -3.70
N PHE A 214 21.89 3.73 -3.61
CA PHE A 214 21.98 5.14 -3.98
C PHE A 214 22.94 5.94 -3.08
N SER A 215 23.03 5.60 -1.80
CA SER A 215 23.94 6.26 -0.86
C SER A 215 25.40 5.83 -1.08
N CYS A 216 25.67 4.54 -1.29
CA CYS A 216 27.03 4.03 -1.49
C CYS A 216 27.62 4.45 -2.85
N ARG A 217 26.84 4.46 -3.94
CA ARG A 217 27.35 4.93 -5.25
C ARG A 217 27.78 6.40 -5.23
N LYS A 218 27.18 7.21 -4.35
CA LYS A 218 27.49 8.63 -4.23
C LYS A 218 28.85 8.88 -3.57
N GLU A 219 29.29 8.04 -2.63
CA GLU A 219 30.62 8.15 -2.03
C GLU A 219 31.74 7.94 -3.06
N TYR A 220 31.49 7.11 -4.07
CA TYR A 220 32.43 6.89 -5.18
C TYR A 220 32.50 8.09 -6.15
N ASP A 221 31.37 8.73 -6.49
CA ASP A 221 31.34 9.87 -7.44
C ASP A 221 31.66 11.24 -6.78
N GLY A 222 31.54 11.35 -5.45
CA GLY A 222 31.71 12.59 -4.70
C GLY A 222 33.15 13.08 -4.55
N ALA A 223 34.14 12.27 -4.94
CA ALA A 223 35.55 12.61 -4.81
C ALA A 223 36.10 13.50 -5.94
N GLN A 224 35.33 13.82 -6.99
CA GLN A 224 35.92 14.33 -8.24
C GLN A 224 35.39 15.66 -8.81
N TYR A 225 34.34 16.31 -8.28
CA TYR A 225 33.86 17.59 -8.84
C TYR A 225 33.42 18.62 -7.79
N SER A 226 34.22 19.68 -7.63
CA SER A 226 34.12 20.72 -6.60
C SER A 226 33.14 21.87 -6.90
N GLY A 227 32.40 21.86 -8.02
CA GLY A 227 31.55 22.99 -8.44
C GLY A 227 30.05 22.83 -8.20
N ASP A 228 29.52 21.60 -8.21
CA ASP A 228 28.06 21.31 -8.21
C ASP A 228 27.58 20.65 -6.89
N GLN A 229 28.38 20.79 -5.83
CA GLN A 229 28.18 20.11 -4.54
C GLN A 229 26.83 20.44 -3.90
N HIS A 230 26.34 21.69 -3.97
CA HIS A 230 25.13 22.10 -3.25
C HIS A 230 23.85 21.45 -3.79
N LYS A 231 23.71 21.28 -5.12
CA LYS A 231 22.55 20.63 -5.74
C LYS A 231 22.56 19.12 -5.52
N HIS A 232 23.72 18.47 -5.62
CA HIS A 232 23.85 17.03 -5.39
C HIS A 232 23.71 16.64 -3.91
N MET A 233 24.12 17.48 -2.98
CA MET A 233 23.98 17.25 -1.53
C MET A 233 22.52 17.32 -1.09
N ARG A 234 21.75 18.31 -1.57
CA ARG A 234 20.31 18.46 -1.26
C ARG A 234 19.48 17.28 -1.78
N ARG A 235 19.76 16.81 -3.00
CA ARG A 235 19.06 15.67 -3.63
C ARG A 235 19.28 14.35 -2.88
N SER A 236 20.47 14.13 -2.34
CA SER A 236 20.81 12.92 -1.58
C SER A 236 20.28 12.93 -0.15
N ARG A 237 20.27 14.09 0.52
CA ARG A 237 19.61 14.24 1.82
C ARG A 237 18.10 14.02 1.68
N SER A 238 17.52 14.50 0.59
CA SER A 238 16.13 14.22 0.24
C SER A 238 15.91 12.70 0.15
N SER A 239 16.62 11.97 -0.73
CA SER A 239 16.37 10.53 -0.94
C SER A 239 16.52 9.69 0.34
N GLN A 240 17.48 10.03 1.20
CA GLN A 240 17.65 9.37 2.50
C GLN A 240 16.48 9.66 3.44
N LEU A 241 16.00 10.92 3.49
CA LEU A 241 14.80 11.27 4.25
C LEU A 241 13.56 10.53 3.74
N PHE A 242 13.41 10.33 2.43
CA PHE A 242 12.29 9.57 1.87
C PHE A 242 12.31 8.09 2.24
N VAL A 243 13.48 7.45 2.13
CA VAL A 243 13.64 6.05 2.55
C VAL A 243 13.42 5.91 4.06
N LEU A 244 13.96 6.82 4.87
CA LEU A 244 13.76 6.86 6.31
C LEU A 244 12.28 7.04 6.67
N LEU A 245 11.59 7.99 6.04
CA LEU A 245 10.18 8.26 6.29
C LEU A 245 9.30 7.10 5.83
N LEU A 246 9.59 6.46 4.69
CA LEU A 246 8.90 5.24 4.26
C LEU A 246 9.11 4.09 5.24
N LEU A 247 10.34 3.90 5.73
CA LEU A 247 10.64 2.88 6.74
C LEU A 247 9.87 3.16 8.03
N LEU A 248 9.90 4.40 8.52
CA LEU A 248 9.23 4.84 9.74
C LEU A 248 7.70 4.69 9.64
N LEU A 249 7.12 4.91 8.46
CA LEU A 249 5.69 4.74 8.21
C LEU A 249 5.25 3.26 8.20
N ASN A 250 6.14 2.36 7.82
CA ASN A 250 5.85 0.92 7.73
C ASN A 250 6.28 0.14 8.99
N LEU A 251 7.15 0.71 9.83
CA LEU A 251 7.68 0.08 11.05
C LEU A 251 6.59 -0.31 12.08
N PRO A 252 5.55 0.50 12.33
CA PRO A 252 4.47 0.12 13.24
C PRO A 252 3.75 -1.16 12.82
N TYR A 253 3.59 -1.34 11.51
CA TYR A 253 2.94 -2.51 10.94
C TYR A 253 3.88 -3.73 10.86
N LEU A 254 5.13 -3.53 10.41
CA LEU A 254 6.07 -4.62 10.18
C LEU A 254 6.63 -5.23 11.45
N VAL A 255 6.85 -4.42 12.49
CA VAL A 255 7.58 -4.87 13.68
C VAL A 255 6.69 -4.85 14.91
N LEU A 256 6.01 -3.73 15.17
CA LEU A 256 5.29 -3.56 16.43
C LEU A 256 4.06 -4.45 16.51
N GLU A 257 3.21 -4.49 15.47
CA GLU A 257 1.98 -5.29 15.47
C GLU A 257 2.23 -6.81 15.67
N PRO A 258 3.16 -7.46 14.94
CA PRO A 258 3.53 -8.85 15.19
C PRO A 258 4.12 -9.10 16.58
N LEU A 259 4.90 -8.16 17.14
CA LEU A 259 5.45 -8.28 18.49
C LEU A 259 4.35 -8.40 19.56
N PHE A 260 3.25 -7.67 19.37
CA PHE A 260 2.05 -7.78 20.21
C PHE A 260 1.24 -9.05 19.93
N ASP A 261 1.22 -9.54 18.68
CA ASP A 261 0.51 -10.76 18.29
C ASP A 261 1.18 -12.04 18.81
N PHE A 262 2.51 -12.08 18.77
CA PHE A 262 3.32 -13.16 19.32
C PHE A 262 3.32 -13.17 20.86
N GLY A 263 2.84 -12.09 21.49
CA GLY A 263 2.81 -11.95 22.95
C GLY A 263 4.20 -11.69 23.55
N ILE A 264 5.14 -11.19 22.75
CA ILE A 264 6.46 -10.74 23.23
C ILE A 264 6.30 -9.44 24.01
N LEU A 265 5.46 -8.53 23.51
CA LEU A 265 5.02 -7.36 24.25
C LEU A 265 3.61 -7.59 24.79
N ASP A 266 3.45 -7.34 26.08
CA ASP A 266 2.15 -7.43 26.72
C ASP A 266 1.33 -6.14 26.52
N LYS A 267 0.05 -6.30 26.16
CA LYS A 267 -0.83 -5.18 25.83
C LYS A 267 -1.31 -4.43 27.06
N ALA A 268 -1.45 -5.14 28.18
CA ALA A 268 -1.92 -4.54 29.42
C ALA A 268 -0.90 -3.57 30.00
N THR A 269 0.40 -3.90 29.88
CA THR A 269 1.51 -3.07 30.36
C THR A 269 1.91 -1.99 29.35
N MET A 270 1.84 -2.27 28.04
CA MET A 270 2.31 -1.36 26.98
C MET A 270 1.17 -0.79 26.12
N LEU A 271 0.02 -0.49 26.74
CA LEU A 271 -1.17 0.01 26.05
C LEU A 271 -0.88 1.27 25.22
N ILE A 272 -0.13 2.23 25.76
CA ILE A 272 0.21 3.48 25.05
C ILE A 272 1.03 3.20 23.78
N VAL A 273 2.00 2.29 23.84
CA VAL A 273 2.84 1.93 22.69
C VAL A 273 2.01 1.26 21.61
N PHE A 274 1.11 0.36 22.00
CA PHE A 274 0.16 -0.28 21.09
C PHE A 274 -0.84 0.72 20.47
N SER A 275 -1.27 1.71 21.24
CA SER A 275 -2.14 2.80 20.79
C SER A 275 -1.46 3.64 19.72
N LEU A 276 -0.23 4.05 20.01
CA LEU A 276 0.55 4.94 19.18
C LEU A 276 0.95 4.25 17.88
N SER A 277 1.30 2.97 17.92
CA SER A 277 1.64 2.19 16.72
C SER A 277 0.44 2.06 15.77
N LYS A 278 -0.75 1.77 16.30
CA LYS A 278 -2.00 1.73 15.51
C LYS A 278 -2.36 3.09 14.93
N CYS A 279 -2.26 4.16 15.73
CA CYS A 279 -2.51 5.52 15.26
C CYS A 279 -1.53 5.91 14.15
N ALA A 280 -0.23 5.63 14.32
CA ALA A 280 0.80 5.89 13.32
C ALA A 280 0.54 5.12 12.01
N MET A 281 0.10 3.86 12.11
CA MET A 281 -0.29 3.05 10.96
C MET A 281 -1.49 3.67 10.21
N TYR A 282 -2.50 4.15 10.92
CA TYR A 282 -3.67 4.79 10.30
C TYR A 282 -3.33 6.15 9.68
N LEU A 283 -2.40 6.90 10.26
CA LEU A 283 -1.86 8.15 9.72
C LEU A 283 -0.89 7.94 8.54
N SER A 284 -0.61 6.71 8.12
CA SER A 284 0.30 6.44 7.00
C SER A 284 -0.11 7.15 5.69
N GLY A 285 -1.40 7.29 5.40
CA GLY A 285 -1.85 8.08 4.24
C GLY A 285 -1.49 9.55 4.33
N VAL A 286 -1.64 10.16 5.52
CA VAL A 286 -1.25 11.54 5.80
C VAL A 286 0.27 11.71 5.63
N GLY A 287 1.05 10.78 6.18
CA GLY A 287 2.50 10.76 6.03
C GLY A 287 2.94 10.68 4.55
N MET A 288 2.31 9.79 3.78
CA MET A 288 2.60 9.63 2.34
C MET A 288 2.24 10.87 1.51
N VAL A 289 1.13 11.55 1.82
CA VAL A 289 0.73 12.76 1.09
C VAL A 289 1.66 13.94 1.43
N ASN A 290 2.05 14.10 2.69
CA ASN A 290 3.02 15.12 3.08
C ASN A 290 4.39 14.85 2.45
N LEU A 291 4.82 13.59 2.40
CA LEU A 291 6.00 13.17 1.64
C LEU A 291 5.89 13.59 0.18
N LEU A 292 4.77 13.28 -0.48
CA LEU A 292 4.54 13.69 -1.86
C LEU A 292 4.59 15.23 -2.00
N GLY A 293 4.02 15.98 -1.05
CA GLY A 293 4.04 17.45 -1.01
C GLY A 293 5.45 18.04 -0.90
N LEU A 294 6.29 17.50 -0.01
CA LEU A 294 7.69 17.90 0.11
C LEU A 294 8.46 17.59 -1.17
N TYR A 295 8.14 16.48 -1.81
CA TYR A 295 8.78 16.03 -3.03
C TYR A 295 8.22 16.65 -4.31
N LEU A 296 7.05 17.27 -4.27
CA LEU A 296 6.35 17.83 -5.43
C LEU A 296 7.17 18.93 -6.10
N THR A 297 7.91 19.74 -5.35
CA THR A 297 8.79 20.78 -5.93
C THR A 297 9.94 20.20 -6.73
N ASP A 298 10.56 19.12 -6.25
CA ASP A 298 11.56 18.37 -7.00
C ASP A 298 10.90 17.58 -8.15
N PHE A 299 9.70 17.03 -7.93
CA PHE A 299 8.92 16.29 -8.93
C PHE A 299 8.54 17.17 -10.13
N ASP A 300 8.01 18.37 -9.91
CA ASP A 300 7.55 19.27 -10.99
C ASP A 300 8.74 19.77 -11.83
N ALA A 301 9.89 20.01 -11.21
CA ALA A 301 11.14 20.34 -11.91
C ALA A 301 11.71 19.14 -12.72
N LEU A 302 11.38 17.91 -12.33
CA LEU A 302 11.83 16.67 -12.98
C LEU A 302 10.86 16.14 -14.05
N TYR A 303 9.58 16.50 -13.97
CA TYR A 303 8.49 16.02 -14.82
C TYR A 303 7.83 17.10 -15.68
N THR A 304 8.22 18.37 -15.54
CA THR A 304 8.16 19.29 -16.68
C THR A 304 8.93 18.62 -17.79
N ILE A 305 8.19 18.00 -18.70
CA ILE A 305 8.65 17.81 -20.06
C ILE A 305 9.05 19.22 -20.43
N LYS A 306 10.35 19.52 -20.41
CA LYS A 306 10.89 20.52 -21.30
C LYS A 306 10.44 19.97 -22.64
N ASP A 307 9.27 20.42 -23.08
CA ASP A 307 8.94 20.35 -24.48
C ASP A 307 10.19 20.93 -25.09
N VAL A 308 10.97 20.06 -25.74
CA VAL A 308 12.04 20.53 -26.61
C VAL A 308 11.33 21.62 -27.39
N PRO A 309 11.74 22.91 -27.26
CA PRO A 309 11.05 23.97 -27.95
C PRO A 309 10.94 23.44 -29.35
N ALA A 310 9.71 23.18 -29.80
CA ALA A 310 9.51 22.45 -31.03
C ALA A 310 10.40 23.19 -31.99
N THR A 311 11.48 22.55 -32.44
CA THR A 311 12.28 23.11 -33.51
C THR A 311 11.21 23.27 -34.55
N ARG A 312 10.79 24.52 -34.79
CA ARG A 312 9.89 24.89 -35.87
C ARG A 312 10.59 24.28 -37.05
N THR A 313 10.22 23.06 -37.40
CA THR A 313 10.52 22.49 -38.68
C THR A 313 9.84 23.48 -39.59
N PRO A 314 10.59 24.29 -40.36
CA PRO A 314 9.97 25.18 -41.31
C PRO A 314 9.01 24.30 -42.11
N SER A 315 7.77 24.75 -42.23
CA SER A 315 6.70 24.04 -42.91
C SER A 315 7.13 23.79 -44.36
N ALA A 316 7.83 22.69 -44.60
CA ALA A 316 8.18 22.23 -45.93
C ALA A 316 6.99 21.42 -46.42
N PHE A 317 6.23 22.01 -47.34
CA PHE A 317 5.25 21.28 -48.12
C PHE A 317 5.95 20.79 -49.39
N VAL A 318 5.77 19.51 -49.69
CA VAL A 318 6.28 18.91 -50.93
C VAL A 318 5.20 19.12 -51.99
N VAL A 319 5.49 19.95 -52.99
CA VAL A 319 4.63 20.11 -54.16
C VAL A 319 5.01 19.01 -55.15
N PHE A 320 4.06 18.15 -55.48
CA PHE A 320 4.18 17.24 -56.61
C PHE A 320 3.64 17.96 -57.84
N ASP A 321 4.54 18.44 -58.68
CA ASP A 321 4.17 18.93 -60.01
C ASP A 321 3.83 17.71 -60.88
N ASN A 322 2.61 17.67 -61.40
CA ASN A 322 2.08 16.52 -62.14
C ASN A 322 2.49 16.58 -63.63
N SER A 323 3.49 17.38 -63.97
CA SER A 323 4.01 17.51 -65.32
C SER A 323 5.47 17.05 -65.40
N GLN A 324 5.63 15.82 -65.89
CA GLN A 324 6.88 15.17 -66.31
C GLN A 324 7.89 14.78 -65.23
N HIS A 325 8.23 13.49 -65.27
CA HIS A 325 9.15 12.72 -64.45
C HIS A 325 10.33 13.45 -63.78
N ASN A 326 10.39 13.22 -62.46
CA ASN A 326 11.59 13.09 -61.61
C ASN A 326 12.33 14.36 -61.16
N LYS A 327 11.79 15.01 -60.12
CA LYS A 327 12.42 15.17 -58.78
C LYS A 327 11.48 15.94 -57.83
N PRO A 328 11.27 15.51 -56.57
CA PRO A 328 10.52 16.31 -55.60
C PRO A 328 11.33 17.54 -55.19
N THR A 329 10.81 18.74 -55.46
CA THR A 329 11.45 20.00 -55.08
C THR A 329 11.02 20.39 -53.66
N LEU A 330 11.97 20.42 -52.73
CA LEU A 330 11.73 20.77 -51.34
C LEU A 330 11.84 22.29 -51.20
N VAL A 331 10.70 22.99 -51.07
CA VAL A 331 10.67 24.45 -50.87
C VAL A 331 10.69 24.75 -49.39
N LEU A 332 11.78 25.38 -48.93
CA LEU A 332 11.92 25.88 -47.56
C LEU A 332 11.41 27.32 -47.50
N THR A 333 10.37 27.58 -46.72
CA THR A 333 9.95 28.95 -46.41
C THR A 333 10.93 29.54 -45.39
N ARG A 334 11.62 30.62 -45.79
CA ARG A 334 12.42 31.44 -44.86
C ARG A 334 11.43 32.29 -44.06
N SER A 335 11.37 32.07 -42.75
CA SER A 335 10.70 32.99 -41.81
C SER A 335 11.62 34.15 -41.47
#